data_AF-A0AB34K2P9-F1
#
_entry.id   AF-A0AB34K2P9-F1
#
_cell.length_a   1.000
_cell.length_b   1.000
_cell.length_c   1.000
_cell.angle_alpha   90.00
_cell.angle_beta   90.00
_cell.angle_gamma   90.00
#
_symmetry.space_group_name_H-M   'P 1'
#
loop_
_entity.id
_entity.type
_entity.pdbx_description
1 polymer ?
#
loop_
_entity_poly.entity_id
_entity_poly.type
_entity_poly.pdbx_seq_one_letter_code
_entity_poly.pdbx_strand_id
1 'polypeptide(L)'
;MSGGGSPSARCASRHCTLHAISEKLFLWSMVSSDTPVMLGHFLRHYERAGLRVSTHAAFVVHAPRNDTSLCAAVLRVLAAHHVRSVEIVDSYHSNVKRARVNAHIHTLPADSWLIYADVDELFHFPCQLDHECYSAQLVDRLPRLPVVRAMLSDGDPSEQFPLCAGVRQRLTGLTTKFVLFRVRSNGSTPFFMGSHTLRIRPMVSMRCAPLGAADHYTFTKEQLLLARKKSQLYEGLLARGKRSLLNRNNALVYKKYLALFDGDSFSRAGWRMVTSVQSCCPSTSSATTPEAGGSAASRLLWLTVCAPPSCDHRLPPKALTRLVQHAAVRVLVLGGGDGARFELREKLRLYRRAVRRAARQVTHVICTDALDVLPSPSSAEEILGGFARLGSPLVFSAQPACWAGHWCSRGEVERMLANRPELARMRRFVNSGQLMGERQAVMHFLEWGVNRTEANCRQRDVGMFLRGGGRQQVPTDCEDQGLALAYWQEHTAVQLDYANLLFATLKQPYARLGRHHGAAVPLYDGVGGYAYTSRAGRRDFAWECMEHGVRLVWRNQSSRVMPLVGWHANGGVGRRILADVESLPKPKCPFKHH
;
A
#
# COMPACT_ATOMS: atom_id res chain seq x y z
N MET A 1 -37.30 21.58 -6.57
CA MET A 1 -37.07 20.15 -6.31
C MET A 1 -35.60 19.88 -6.47
N SER A 2 -34.87 19.81 -5.35
CA SER A 2 -33.41 19.86 -5.27
C SER A 2 -32.80 18.47 -5.15
N GLY A 3 -31.89 18.16 -6.07
CA GLY A 3 -31.19 16.88 -6.19
C GLY A 3 -30.15 16.62 -5.10
N GLY A 4 -29.92 15.33 -4.85
CA GLY A 4 -28.92 14.80 -3.94
C GLY A 4 -27.50 14.97 -4.49
N GLY A 5 -26.65 15.63 -3.72
CA GLY A 5 -25.21 15.75 -3.95
C GLY A 5 -24.42 14.71 -3.16
N SER A 6 -23.50 14.03 -3.85
CA SER A 6 -22.59 13.02 -3.33
C SER A 6 -21.62 13.55 -2.26
N PRO A 7 -21.29 12.79 -1.20
CA PRO A 7 -20.43 13.26 -0.10
C PRO A 7 -18.94 13.08 -0.43
N SER A 8 -18.32 14.05 -1.13
CA SER A 8 -16.85 14.13 -1.31
C SER A 8 -16.26 15.52 -1.02
N ALA A 9 -16.99 16.39 -0.33
CA ALA A 9 -16.85 17.85 -0.51
C ALA A 9 -15.95 18.62 0.49
N ARG A 10 -15.05 18.03 1.29
CA ARG A 10 -14.32 18.82 2.32
C ARG A 10 -12.79 18.66 2.42
N CYS A 11 -12.15 18.10 1.39
CA CYS A 11 -10.75 18.42 1.07
C CYS A 11 -10.57 19.19 -0.23
N ALA A 12 -11.66 19.45 -0.94
CA ALA A 12 -11.67 20.46 -1.97
C ALA A 12 -11.76 21.82 -1.26
N SER A 13 -10.67 22.61 -1.25
CA SER A 13 -10.91 23.99 -1.68
C SER A 13 -11.62 23.84 -3.03
N ARG A 14 -12.69 24.60 -3.31
CA ARG A 14 -13.40 24.47 -4.59
C ARG A 14 -12.38 24.68 -5.71
N HIS A 15 -11.82 23.59 -6.20
CA HIS A 15 -10.85 23.57 -7.26
C HIS A 15 -11.68 23.80 -8.49
N CYS A 16 -11.58 25.00 -9.00
CA CYS A 16 -12.33 25.41 -10.14
C CYS A 16 -11.50 25.23 -11.39
N THR A 17 -12.21 25.03 -12.48
CA THR A 17 -11.63 25.02 -13.80
C THR A 17 -11.30 26.45 -14.22
N LEU A 18 -10.20 26.63 -14.93
CA LEU A 18 -9.81 27.85 -15.61
C LEU A 18 -10.51 28.03 -16.97
N HIS A 19 -11.66 27.37 -17.20
CA HIS A 19 -12.40 27.43 -18.47
C HIS A 19 -12.72 28.87 -18.90
N ALA A 20 -12.98 29.79 -17.97
CA ALA A 20 -13.26 31.20 -18.28
C ALA A 20 -12.11 31.91 -19.02
N ILE A 21 -10.88 31.41 -18.90
CA ILE A 21 -9.70 31.96 -19.57
C ILE A 21 -9.03 30.95 -20.50
N SER A 22 -9.70 29.85 -20.88
CA SER A 22 -9.09 28.75 -21.66
C SER A 22 -8.45 29.22 -22.97
N GLU A 23 -9.07 30.21 -23.62
CA GLU A 23 -8.58 30.81 -24.87
C GLU A 23 -7.29 31.62 -24.69
N LYS A 24 -6.99 32.04 -23.46
CA LYS A 24 -5.82 32.86 -23.11
C LYS A 24 -4.86 32.12 -22.21
N LEU A 25 -5.15 30.86 -21.85
CA LEU A 25 -4.38 30.06 -20.93
C LEU A 25 -3.41 29.16 -21.69
N PHE A 26 -2.13 29.30 -21.38
CA PHE A 26 -1.03 28.52 -21.96
C PHE A 26 -0.31 27.71 -20.90
N LEU A 27 0.34 26.64 -21.32
CA LEU A 27 1.16 25.77 -20.49
C LEU A 27 2.52 25.58 -21.13
N TRP A 28 3.56 25.70 -20.32
CA TRP A 28 4.91 25.35 -20.73
C TRP A 28 5.53 24.34 -19.75
N SER A 29 6.14 23.28 -20.28
CA SER A 29 6.86 22.30 -19.47
C SER A 29 8.08 21.73 -20.19
N MET A 30 9.06 21.27 -19.40
CA MET A 30 10.21 20.51 -19.89
C MET A 30 10.15 19.10 -19.33
N VAL A 31 10.01 18.11 -20.21
CA VAL A 31 9.77 16.71 -19.85
C VAL A 31 10.99 15.86 -20.18
N SER A 32 11.26 14.85 -19.34
CA SER A 32 12.28 13.85 -19.63
C SER A 32 11.66 12.69 -20.39
N SER A 33 12.42 12.10 -21.32
CA SER A 33 11.97 10.94 -22.13
C SER A 33 11.59 9.71 -21.30
N ASP A 34 12.00 9.63 -20.03
CA ASP A 34 11.72 8.52 -19.11
C ASP A 34 10.47 8.69 -18.23
N THR A 35 9.65 9.73 -18.46
CA THR A 35 8.43 9.98 -17.65
C THR A 35 7.11 9.96 -18.45
N PRO A 36 6.84 8.98 -19.35
CA PRO A 36 5.62 8.96 -20.16
C PRO A 36 4.35 8.80 -19.31
N VAL A 37 4.41 8.04 -18.21
CA VAL A 37 3.25 7.81 -17.34
C VAL A 37 2.85 9.08 -16.59
N MET A 38 3.80 9.75 -15.94
CA MET A 38 3.54 11.02 -15.25
C MET A 38 3.04 12.09 -16.23
N LEU A 39 3.58 12.13 -17.45
CA LEU A 39 3.13 13.04 -18.49
C LEU A 39 1.65 12.82 -18.86
N GLY A 40 1.19 11.56 -18.95
CA GLY A 40 -0.22 11.27 -19.18
C GLY A 40 -1.13 11.80 -18.08
N HIS A 41 -0.74 11.66 -16.81
CA HIS A 41 -1.48 12.24 -15.69
C HIS A 41 -1.47 13.77 -15.70
N PHE A 42 -0.31 14.36 -16.00
CA PHE A 42 -0.11 15.80 -16.11
C PHE A 42 -1.01 16.43 -17.18
N LEU A 43 -1.06 15.85 -18.38
CA LEU A 43 -1.91 16.36 -19.47
C LEU A 43 -3.39 16.29 -19.09
N ARG A 44 -3.86 15.13 -18.59
CA ARG A 44 -5.25 14.96 -18.13
C ARG A 44 -5.63 15.93 -17.01
N HIS A 45 -4.71 16.18 -16.08
CA HIS A 45 -4.92 17.13 -14.98
C HIS A 45 -5.19 18.55 -15.51
N TYR A 46 -4.34 19.04 -16.43
CA TYR A 46 -4.51 20.39 -16.95
C TYR A 46 -5.64 20.52 -17.98
N GLU A 47 -5.96 19.47 -18.74
CA GLU A 47 -7.18 19.43 -19.57
C GLU A 47 -8.44 19.59 -18.71
N ARG A 48 -8.53 18.84 -17.60
CA ARG A 48 -9.63 18.98 -16.63
C ARG A 48 -9.64 20.35 -15.96
N ALA A 49 -8.47 20.97 -15.77
CA ALA A 49 -8.37 22.34 -15.30
C ALA A 49 -8.81 23.38 -16.36
N GLY A 50 -9.16 22.97 -17.57
CA GLY A 50 -9.68 23.84 -18.63
C GLY A 50 -8.65 24.33 -19.64
N LEU A 51 -7.43 23.78 -19.64
CA LEU A 51 -6.42 24.07 -20.65
C LEU A 51 -6.72 23.37 -21.98
N ARG A 52 -6.64 24.10 -23.09
CA ARG A 52 -6.69 23.53 -24.45
C ARG A 52 -5.32 22.98 -24.82
N VAL A 53 -4.95 21.83 -24.27
CA VAL A 53 -3.62 21.21 -24.40
C VAL A 53 -3.16 21.08 -25.86
N SER A 54 -4.06 20.76 -26.78
CA SER A 54 -3.72 20.57 -28.21
C SER A 54 -3.19 21.83 -28.90
N THR A 55 -3.59 23.03 -28.47
CA THR A 55 -3.19 24.30 -29.09
C THR A 55 -2.34 25.18 -28.17
N HIS A 56 -2.52 25.10 -26.86
CA HIS A 56 -1.92 26.04 -25.90
C HIS A 56 -0.86 25.41 -24.98
N ALA A 57 -0.50 24.14 -25.17
CA ALA A 57 0.61 23.53 -24.46
C ALA A 57 1.87 23.46 -25.34
N ALA A 58 3.00 23.89 -24.77
CA ALA A 58 4.33 23.79 -25.36
C ALA A 58 5.24 22.92 -24.49
N PHE A 59 5.86 21.90 -25.11
CA PHE A 59 6.74 20.97 -24.43
C PHE A 59 8.14 20.99 -25.02
N VAL A 60 9.13 21.01 -24.13
CA VAL A 60 10.52 20.71 -24.47
C VAL A 60 10.85 19.31 -23.95
N VAL A 61 11.03 18.36 -24.85
CA VAL A 61 11.32 16.95 -24.54
C VAL A 61 12.82 16.75 -24.55
N HIS A 62 13.37 16.32 -23.42
CA HIS A 62 14.74 15.87 -23.36
C HIS A 62 14.89 14.42 -23.82
N ALA A 63 15.63 14.23 -24.90
CA ALA A 63 16.03 12.93 -25.42
C ALA A 63 17.56 12.92 -25.60
N PRO A 64 18.31 12.12 -24.82
CA PRO A 64 19.73 11.92 -25.06
C PRO A 64 19.95 11.44 -26.50
N ARG A 65 21.03 11.88 -27.16
CA ARG A 65 21.30 11.65 -28.60
C ARG A 65 21.26 10.18 -29.07
N ASN A 66 21.22 9.22 -28.16
CA ASN A 66 21.24 7.77 -28.45
C ASN A 66 20.01 7.01 -27.90
N ASP A 67 18.95 7.68 -27.43
CA ASP A 67 17.77 7.01 -26.84
C ASP A 67 16.46 7.41 -27.54
N THR A 68 16.36 7.00 -28.80
CA THR A 68 15.17 7.22 -29.65
C THR A 68 13.93 6.49 -29.12
N SER A 69 14.13 5.34 -28.45
CA SER A 69 13.04 4.49 -27.97
C SER A 69 12.25 5.09 -26.81
N LEU A 70 12.93 5.70 -25.81
CA LEU A 70 12.27 6.39 -24.70
C LEU A 70 11.59 7.67 -25.17
N CYS A 71 12.24 8.42 -26.07
CA CYS A 71 11.65 9.59 -26.71
C CYS A 71 10.32 9.24 -27.40
N ALA A 72 10.26 8.12 -28.12
CA ALA A 72 9.04 7.65 -28.79
C ALA A 72 7.88 7.38 -27.83
N ALA A 73 8.13 6.95 -26.58
CA ALA A 73 7.07 6.76 -25.60
C ALA A 73 6.43 8.10 -25.17
N VAL A 74 7.25 9.10 -24.87
CA VAL A 74 6.77 10.45 -24.53
C VAL A 74 6.06 11.12 -25.71
N LEU A 75 6.64 11.02 -26.91
CA LEU A 75 6.03 11.58 -28.12
C LEU A 75 4.67 10.94 -28.43
N ARG A 76 4.51 9.63 -28.20
CA ARG A 76 3.19 8.98 -28.33
C ARG A 76 2.15 9.52 -27.36
N VAL A 77 2.53 9.81 -26.11
CA VAL A 77 1.62 10.41 -25.12
C VAL A 77 1.23 11.83 -25.56
N LEU A 78 2.19 12.66 -25.98
CA LEU A 78 1.92 14.00 -26.50
C LEU A 78 1.01 13.97 -27.74
N ALA A 79 1.25 13.04 -28.66
CA ALA A 79 0.44 12.85 -29.85
C ALA A 79 -0.99 12.40 -29.53
N ALA A 80 -1.18 11.52 -28.54
CA ALA A 80 -2.50 11.08 -28.08
C ALA A 80 -3.34 12.23 -27.50
N HIS A 81 -2.70 13.28 -26.99
CA HIS A 81 -3.34 14.52 -26.53
C HIS A 81 -3.31 15.64 -27.59
N HIS A 82 -2.91 15.31 -28.83
CA HIS A 82 -2.82 16.24 -29.97
C HIS A 82 -1.97 17.49 -29.70
N VAL A 83 -0.94 17.39 -28.86
CA VAL A 83 -0.02 18.50 -28.57
C VAL A 83 0.78 18.83 -29.84
N ARG A 84 0.68 20.08 -30.31
CA ARG A 84 1.34 20.54 -31.55
C ARG A 84 2.75 21.10 -31.33
N SER A 85 2.97 21.79 -30.22
CA SER A 85 4.23 22.49 -29.96
C SER A 85 5.20 21.61 -29.15
N VAL A 86 6.05 20.85 -29.84
CA VAL A 86 7.05 19.97 -29.23
C VAL A 86 8.44 20.28 -29.79
N GLU A 87 9.38 20.62 -28.90
CA GLU A 87 10.81 20.75 -29.24
C GLU A 87 11.59 19.60 -28.58
N ILE A 88 12.50 18.96 -29.31
CA ILE A 88 13.39 17.92 -28.76
C ILE A 88 14.78 18.54 -28.50
N VAL A 89 15.33 18.31 -27.31
CA VAL A 89 16.66 18.78 -26.91
C VAL A 89 17.51 17.66 -26.35
N ASP A 90 18.83 17.79 -26.50
CA ASP A 90 19.81 16.81 -26.05
C ASP A 90 20.32 17.04 -24.61
N SER A 91 19.85 18.10 -23.95
CA SER A 91 20.33 18.52 -22.64
C SER A 91 19.19 18.89 -21.69
N TYR A 92 19.26 18.38 -20.44
CA TYR A 92 18.24 18.55 -19.40
C TYR A 92 18.82 19.17 -18.13
N HIS A 93 19.01 20.49 -18.15
CA HIS A 93 19.43 21.24 -16.96
C HIS A 93 18.75 22.61 -16.86
N SER A 94 18.77 23.20 -15.65
CA SER A 94 17.98 24.39 -15.31
C SER A 94 18.22 25.60 -16.23
N ASN A 95 19.44 25.78 -16.77
CA ASN A 95 19.72 26.86 -17.71
C ASN A 95 19.00 26.71 -19.06
N VAL A 96 18.90 25.49 -19.62
CA VAL A 96 18.13 25.23 -20.85
C VAL A 96 16.67 25.53 -20.58
N LYS A 97 16.14 24.97 -19.49
CA LYS A 97 14.75 25.18 -19.07
C LYS A 97 14.40 26.66 -18.98
N ARG A 98 15.24 27.44 -18.28
CA ARG A 98 15.08 28.88 -18.09
C ARG A 98 15.13 29.66 -19.41
N ALA A 99 16.11 29.38 -20.26
CA ALA A 99 16.25 30.07 -21.54
C ALA A 99 15.02 29.83 -22.44
N ARG A 100 14.55 28.59 -22.50
CA ARG A 100 13.42 28.20 -23.35
C ARG A 100 12.07 28.72 -22.85
N VAL A 101 11.81 28.69 -21.54
CA VAL A 101 10.56 29.29 -21.01
C VAL A 101 10.55 30.80 -21.22
N ASN A 102 11.67 31.50 -21.03
CA ASN A 102 11.74 32.94 -21.26
C ASN A 102 11.52 33.28 -22.74
N ALA A 103 12.13 32.51 -23.66
CA ALA A 103 11.88 32.67 -25.09
C ALA A 103 10.38 32.45 -25.42
N HIS A 104 9.75 31.43 -24.83
CA HIS A 104 8.33 31.16 -25.06
C HIS A 104 7.43 32.30 -24.56
N ILE A 105 7.70 32.89 -23.38
CA ILE A 105 6.94 34.05 -22.86
C ILE A 105 6.92 35.23 -23.84
N HIS A 106 7.97 35.41 -24.65
CA HIS A 106 8.01 36.46 -25.66
C HIS A 106 7.11 36.17 -26.87
N THR A 107 6.81 34.91 -27.16
CA THR A 107 5.95 34.49 -28.27
C THR A 107 4.45 34.54 -27.97
N LEU A 108 4.08 34.62 -26.69
CA LEU A 108 2.69 34.56 -26.24
C LEU A 108 1.97 35.92 -26.37
N PRO A 109 0.64 35.93 -26.63
CA PRO A 109 -0.17 37.14 -26.67
C PRO A 109 -0.07 37.96 -25.38
N ALA A 110 -0.24 39.28 -25.47
CA ALA A 110 -0.04 40.18 -24.34
C ALA A 110 -0.99 39.90 -23.16
N ASP A 111 -2.24 39.54 -23.44
CA ASP A 111 -3.31 39.29 -22.47
C ASP A 111 -3.40 37.82 -22.01
N SER A 112 -2.40 37.02 -22.35
CA SER A 112 -2.36 35.60 -22.01
C SER A 112 -1.86 35.32 -20.59
N TRP A 113 -2.18 34.11 -20.11
CA TRP A 113 -1.72 33.54 -18.85
C TRP A 113 -0.84 32.33 -19.14
N LEU A 114 0.22 32.16 -18.35
CA LEU A 114 1.12 31.02 -18.48
C LEU A 114 1.16 30.21 -17.18
N ILE A 115 0.90 28.91 -17.32
CA ILE A 115 1.22 27.88 -16.33
C ILE A 115 2.66 27.40 -16.58
N TYR A 116 3.51 27.48 -15.56
CA TYR A 116 4.88 26.98 -15.61
C TYR A 116 5.07 25.83 -14.61
N ALA A 117 4.90 24.60 -15.07
CA ALA A 117 4.91 23.40 -14.24
C ALA A 117 6.00 22.42 -14.69
N ASP A 118 6.68 21.79 -13.74
CA ASP A 118 7.38 20.53 -14.01
C ASP A 118 6.34 19.40 -14.14
N VAL A 119 6.65 18.35 -14.91
CA VAL A 119 5.68 17.28 -15.22
C VAL A 119 5.19 16.53 -13.96
N ASP A 120 5.95 16.57 -12.87
CA ASP A 120 5.59 16.01 -11.56
C ASP A 120 4.86 16.99 -10.63
N GLU A 121 4.48 18.17 -11.10
CA GLU A 121 3.79 19.18 -10.31
C GLU A 121 2.36 19.39 -10.82
N LEU A 122 1.37 19.09 -9.98
CA LEU A 122 -0.05 19.25 -10.32
C LEU A 122 -0.65 20.40 -9.51
N PHE A 123 -0.94 21.50 -10.19
CA PHE A 123 -1.46 22.72 -9.57
C PHE A 123 -2.98 22.79 -9.63
N HIS A 124 -3.58 23.26 -8.55
CA HIS A 124 -4.99 23.57 -8.49
C HIS A 124 -5.19 25.09 -8.32
N PHE A 125 -6.29 25.59 -8.88
CA PHE A 125 -6.53 27.03 -9.01
C PHE A 125 -7.84 27.45 -8.32
N PRO A 126 -7.92 28.71 -7.85
CA PRO A 126 -9.15 29.27 -7.31
C PRO A 126 -10.15 29.56 -8.43
N CYS A 127 -11.42 29.69 -8.07
CA CYS A 127 -12.50 29.97 -9.02
C CYS A 127 -12.44 31.36 -9.65
N GLN A 128 -11.79 32.29 -8.97
CA GLN A 128 -11.63 33.67 -9.42
C GLN A 128 -10.15 33.99 -9.43
N LEU A 129 -9.68 34.55 -10.55
CA LEU A 129 -8.32 35.04 -10.69
C LEU A 129 -8.31 36.57 -10.51
N ASP A 130 -8.16 36.99 -9.27
CA ASP A 130 -8.11 38.37 -8.78
C ASP A 130 -6.69 38.99 -8.74
N HIS A 131 -5.66 38.22 -9.06
CA HIS A 131 -4.26 38.65 -9.03
C HIS A 131 -3.53 38.30 -10.33
N GLU A 132 -2.59 39.14 -10.76
CA GLU A 132 -1.83 38.91 -12.00
C GLU A 132 -0.82 37.76 -11.91
N CYS A 133 -0.57 37.25 -10.70
CA CYS A 133 0.34 36.15 -10.46
C CYS A 133 -0.02 35.36 -9.22
N TYR A 134 0.24 34.06 -9.30
CA TYR A 134 0.01 33.08 -8.26
C TYR A 134 1.26 32.23 -7.99
N SER A 135 1.42 31.86 -6.73
CA SER A 135 2.49 30.98 -6.28
C SER A 135 1.96 29.90 -5.34
N ALA A 136 2.53 28.72 -5.35
CA ALA A 136 2.11 27.60 -4.52
C ALA A 136 3.29 27.02 -3.74
N GLN A 137 3.00 26.53 -2.53
CA GLN A 137 3.95 25.76 -1.75
C GLN A 137 3.94 24.31 -2.23
N LEU A 138 5.05 23.84 -2.79
CA LEU A 138 5.20 22.46 -3.22
C LEU A 138 5.22 21.54 -2.01
N VAL A 139 4.33 20.55 -2.03
CA VAL A 139 4.17 19.54 -1.01
C VAL A 139 4.42 18.18 -1.65
N ASP A 140 5.41 17.45 -1.13
CA ASP A 140 5.81 16.19 -1.73
C ASP A 140 4.77 15.11 -1.46
N ARG A 141 4.29 14.46 -2.53
CA ARG A 141 3.36 13.33 -2.47
C ARG A 141 4.11 12.03 -2.31
N LEU A 142 3.66 11.24 -1.35
CA LEU A 142 4.36 10.06 -0.83
C LEU A 142 3.46 8.83 -0.91
N PRO A 143 4.02 7.66 -1.24
CA PRO A 143 3.29 6.41 -1.13
C PRO A 143 2.99 6.11 0.34
N ARG A 144 1.93 5.33 0.63
CA ARG A 144 1.59 4.92 2.01
C ARG A 144 2.71 4.17 2.73
N LEU A 145 3.60 3.54 1.97
CA LEU A 145 4.68 2.71 2.47
C LEU A 145 6.03 3.39 2.24
N PRO A 146 7.06 3.08 3.04
CA PRO A 146 8.45 3.56 2.88
C PRO A 146 9.17 2.94 1.68
N VAL A 147 8.50 2.81 0.53
CA VAL A 147 9.07 2.22 -0.68
C VAL A 147 8.65 3.07 -1.87
N VAL A 148 9.62 3.46 -2.67
CA VAL A 148 9.39 4.19 -3.91
C VAL A 148 8.63 3.28 -4.86
N ARG A 149 7.53 3.77 -5.43
CA ARG A 149 6.69 3.02 -6.35
C ARG A 149 6.77 3.63 -7.74
N ALA A 150 6.73 2.78 -8.76
CA ALA A 150 6.44 3.23 -10.12
C ALA A 150 5.03 3.81 -10.14
N MET A 151 4.84 4.88 -10.90
CA MET A 151 3.52 5.44 -11.13
C MET A 151 2.74 4.52 -12.10
N LEU A 152 1.50 4.22 -11.78
CA LEU A 152 0.61 3.45 -12.66
C LEU A 152 -0.04 4.39 -13.68
N SER A 153 -0.23 3.92 -14.92
CA SER A 153 -0.87 4.70 -16.00
C SER A 153 -2.31 5.08 -15.72
N ASP A 154 -3.02 4.19 -15.02
CA ASP A 154 -4.43 4.30 -14.69
C ASP A 154 -4.63 4.64 -13.20
N GLY A 155 -5.76 5.29 -12.89
CA GLY A 155 -6.11 5.73 -11.54
C GLY A 155 -5.58 7.12 -11.19
N ASP A 156 -6.09 7.72 -10.12
CA ASP A 156 -5.68 9.06 -9.68
C ASP A 156 -4.30 9.00 -8.99
N PRO A 157 -3.30 9.82 -9.39
CA PRO A 157 -2.01 9.89 -8.71
C PRO A 157 -2.13 10.16 -7.22
N SER A 158 -3.13 10.93 -6.79
CA SER A 158 -3.35 11.28 -5.39
C SER A 158 -3.76 10.06 -4.55
N GLU A 159 -4.42 9.06 -5.15
CA GLU A 159 -4.75 7.78 -4.49
C GLU A 159 -3.52 6.87 -4.41
N GLN A 160 -2.68 6.89 -5.44
CA GLN A 160 -1.42 6.13 -5.48
C GLN A 160 -0.40 6.67 -4.46
N PHE A 161 -0.38 8.00 -4.26
CA PHE A 161 0.52 8.72 -3.36
C PHE A 161 -0.29 9.61 -2.39
N PRO A 162 -0.99 9.03 -1.40
CA PRO A 162 -1.99 9.75 -0.59
C PRO A 162 -1.40 10.48 0.63
N LEU A 163 -0.11 10.29 0.91
CA LEU A 163 0.57 10.98 2.00
C LEU A 163 1.27 12.23 1.47
N CYS A 164 1.56 13.18 2.36
CA CYS A 164 2.43 14.28 2.00
C CYS A 164 3.29 14.83 3.11
N ALA A 165 4.42 15.40 2.70
CA ALA A 165 5.29 16.16 3.57
C ALA A 165 6.10 17.20 2.78
N GLY A 166 6.58 18.22 3.50
CA GLY A 166 7.59 19.14 2.98
C GLY A 166 9.00 18.54 3.08
N VAL A 167 9.26 17.37 2.47
CA VAL A 167 10.56 16.71 2.55
C VAL A 167 11.62 17.57 1.85
N ARG A 168 11.34 17.97 0.61
CA ARG A 168 12.22 18.84 -0.17
C ARG A 168 12.32 20.24 0.45
N GLN A 169 11.23 20.76 1.02
CA GLN A 169 11.26 21.99 1.83
C GLN A 169 12.32 21.92 2.92
N ARG A 170 12.40 20.81 3.67
CA ARG A 170 13.42 20.63 4.72
C ARG A 170 14.84 20.47 4.17
N LEU A 171 14.99 19.91 2.97
CA LEU A 171 16.30 19.72 2.35
C LEU A 171 16.87 20.98 1.71
N THR A 172 16.02 21.81 1.11
CA THR A 172 16.44 22.92 0.24
C THR A 172 16.09 24.30 0.79
N GLY A 173 15.15 24.40 1.74
CA GLY A 173 14.59 25.66 2.22
C GLY A 173 13.71 26.39 1.20
N LEU A 174 13.60 25.90 -0.04
CA LEU A 174 12.80 26.49 -1.11
C LEU A 174 11.51 25.70 -1.25
N THR A 175 10.39 26.38 -1.01
CA THR A 175 9.08 25.74 -0.86
C THR A 175 8.07 26.28 -1.86
N THR A 176 8.26 27.51 -2.32
CA THR A 176 7.29 28.22 -3.15
C THR A 176 7.73 28.22 -4.61
N LYS A 177 6.80 27.94 -5.52
CA LYS A 177 6.98 28.04 -6.97
C LYS A 177 5.93 28.97 -7.55
N PHE A 178 6.32 29.75 -8.55
CA PHE A 178 5.37 30.54 -9.35
C PHE A 178 4.66 29.60 -10.32
N VAL A 179 3.33 29.56 -10.25
CA VAL A 179 2.54 28.50 -10.91
C VAL A 179 1.71 29.02 -12.06
N LEU A 180 1.16 30.23 -11.95
CA LEU A 180 0.31 30.87 -12.95
C LEU A 180 0.55 32.38 -12.92
N PHE A 181 0.72 33.02 -14.07
CA PHE A 181 0.91 34.47 -14.15
C PHE A 181 0.50 35.04 -15.51
N ARG A 182 0.18 36.34 -15.55
CA ARG A 182 -0.03 37.08 -16.79
C ARG A 182 1.28 37.31 -17.52
N VAL A 183 1.29 37.02 -18.82
CA VAL A 183 2.45 37.14 -19.70
C VAL A 183 2.89 38.60 -19.88
N ARG A 184 1.96 39.55 -19.74
CA ARG A 184 2.27 40.98 -19.55
C ARG A 184 1.54 41.49 -18.31
N SER A 185 2.30 42.04 -17.36
CA SER A 185 1.80 42.66 -16.14
C SER A 185 2.21 44.12 -16.17
N ASN A 186 1.22 45.03 -16.20
CA ASN A 186 1.41 46.48 -16.31
C ASN A 186 2.39 46.87 -17.44
N GLY A 187 2.20 46.29 -18.64
CA GLY A 187 3.02 46.55 -19.83
C GLY A 187 4.42 45.93 -19.80
N SER A 188 4.83 45.27 -18.71
CA SER A 188 6.14 44.64 -18.58
C SER A 188 6.07 43.12 -18.77
N THR A 189 7.14 42.51 -19.27
CA THR A 189 7.23 41.07 -19.52
C THR A 189 7.95 40.36 -18.37
N PRO A 190 7.28 39.47 -17.61
CA PRO A 190 7.96 38.67 -16.59
C PRO A 190 8.97 37.71 -17.21
N PHE A 191 10.07 37.46 -16.50
CA PHE A 191 11.09 36.49 -16.90
C PHE A 191 11.61 35.70 -15.69
N PHE A 192 11.93 34.43 -15.91
CA PHE A 192 12.51 33.56 -14.90
C PHE A 192 14.02 33.77 -14.78
N MET A 193 14.48 34.00 -13.55
CA MET A 193 15.90 33.90 -13.18
C MET A 193 16.28 32.49 -12.72
N GLY A 194 15.30 31.72 -12.26
CA GLY A 194 15.43 30.31 -11.88
C GLY A 194 14.04 29.70 -11.74
N SER A 195 13.96 28.39 -11.48
CA SER A 195 12.68 27.67 -11.40
C SER A 195 11.71 28.21 -10.33
N HIS A 196 12.23 28.96 -9.34
CA HIS A 196 11.49 29.54 -8.22
C HIS A 196 11.67 31.07 -8.13
N THR A 197 12.06 31.74 -9.22
CA THR A 197 12.33 33.19 -9.20
C THR A 197 11.84 33.84 -10.48
N LEU A 198 10.72 34.57 -10.38
CA LEU A 198 10.09 35.31 -11.45
C LEU A 198 10.22 36.82 -11.18
N ARG A 199 10.70 37.58 -12.17
CA ARG A 199 10.92 39.02 -12.07
C ARG A 199 10.28 39.75 -13.24
N ILE A 200 9.89 41.00 -13.02
CA ILE A 200 9.37 41.89 -14.07
C ILE A 200 10.48 42.85 -14.56
N ARG A 201 11.40 43.21 -13.68
CA ARG A 201 12.63 43.96 -13.97
C ARG A 201 13.80 43.35 -13.20
N PRO A 202 15.06 43.61 -13.57
CA PRO A 202 16.22 43.01 -12.90
C PRO A 202 16.20 43.12 -11.37
N MET A 203 15.61 44.19 -10.80
CA MET A 203 15.50 44.39 -9.35
C MET A 203 14.09 44.28 -8.77
N VAL A 204 13.06 44.00 -9.58
CA VAL A 204 11.66 43.98 -9.12
C VAL A 204 11.05 42.59 -9.29
N SER A 205 10.87 41.91 -8.15
CA SER A 205 10.13 40.64 -8.06
C SER A 205 8.63 40.90 -8.22
N MET A 206 7.93 39.97 -8.89
CA MET A 206 6.48 40.03 -8.94
C MET A 206 5.89 39.60 -7.59
N ARG A 207 4.91 40.37 -7.09
CA ARG A 207 4.12 39.97 -5.93
C ARG A 207 3.03 39.02 -6.40
N CYS A 208 3.04 37.79 -5.90
CA CYS A 208 2.12 36.75 -6.33
C CYS A 208 1.29 36.28 -5.15
N ALA A 209 0.00 36.08 -5.37
CA ALA A 209 -0.89 35.57 -4.35
C ALA A 209 -0.61 34.07 -4.07
N PRO A 210 -0.70 33.63 -2.81
CA PRO A 210 -0.52 32.23 -2.47
C PRO A 210 -1.75 31.40 -2.87
N LEU A 211 -1.55 30.28 -3.56
CA LEU A 211 -2.58 29.25 -3.80
C LEU A 211 -2.69 28.22 -2.67
N GLY A 212 -1.76 28.27 -1.70
CA GLY A 212 -1.61 27.22 -0.70
C GLY A 212 -0.71 26.08 -1.21
N ALA A 213 -1.02 24.86 -0.78
CA ALA A 213 -0.24 23.67 -1.11
C ALA A 213 -0.51 23.16 -2.53
N ALA A 214 0.53 22.68 -3.20
CA ALA A 214 0.48 22.05 -4.52
C ALA A 214 1.13 20.67 -4.47
N ASP A 215 0.53 19.71 -5.17
CA ASP A 215 1.01 18.33 -5.20
C ASP A 215 2.27 18.19 -6.05
N HIS A 216 3.29 17.55 -5.48
CA HIS A 216 4.59 17.34 -6.12
C HIS A 216 5.00 15.86 -6.03
N TYR A 217 4.90 15.12 -7.14
CA TYR A 217 5.04 13.67 -7.23
C TYR A 217 6.50 13.20 -7.37
N THR A 218 7.37 13.68 -6.48
CA THR A 218 8.81 13.40 -6.55
C THR A 218 9.22 12.04 -6.00
N PHE A 219 8.37 11.38 -5.21
CA PHE A 219 8.69 10.09 -4.56
C PHE A 219 8.21 8.88 -5.38
N THR A 220 8.40 8.97 -6.70
CA THR A 220 8.11 7.92 -7.68
C THR A 220 9.40 7.30 -8.21
N LYS A 221 9.32 6.09 -8.77
CA LYS A 221 10.50 5.37 -9.28
C LYS A 221 11.15 6.15 -10.43
N GLU A 222 10.32 6.72 -11.28
CA GLU A 222 10.69 7.54 -12.43
C GLU A 222 11.43 8.80 -11.98
N GLN A 223 10.91 9.51 -10.96
CA GLN A 223 11.57 10.69 -10.42
C GLN A 223 12.86 10.37 -9.67
N LEU A 224 12.96 9.21 -9.01
CA LEU A 224 14.22 8.77 -8.40
C LEU A 224 15.30 8.53 -9.46
N LEU A 225 14.95 7.90 -10.57
CA LEU A 225 15.86 7.71 -11.72
C LEU A 225 16.28 9.06 -12.31
N LEU A 226 15.34 9.98 -12.49
CA LEU A 226 15.62 11.32 -12.98
C LEU A 226 16.55 12.11 -12.04
N ALA A 227 16.34 11.99 -10.73
CA ALA A 227 17.19 12.61 -9.72
C ALA A 227 18.64 12.07 -9.78
N ARG A 228 18.82 10.76 -9.97
CA ARG A 228 20.15 10.16 -10.17
C ARG A 228 20.85 10.72 -11.41
N LYS A 229 20.14 10.78 -12.55
CA LYS A 229 20.66 11.36 -13.80
C LYS A 229 21.04 12.83 -13.63
N LYS A 230 20.19 13.63 -12.97
CA LYS A 230 20.48 15.05 -12.67
C LYS A 230 21.70 15.20 -11.76
N SER A 231 21.82 14.37 -10.72
CA SER A 231 22.99 14.39 -9.83
C SER A 231 24.29 14.19 -10.61
N GLN A 232 24.35 13.12 -11.42
CA GLN A 232 25.50 12.81 -12.26
C GLN A 232 25.81 13.94 -13.27
N LEU A 233 24.79 14.52 -13.88
CA LEU A 233 24.96 15.64 -14.81
C LEU A 233 25.60 16.85 -14.13
N TYR A 234 25.08 17.28 -12.98
CA TYR A 234 25.62 18.44 -12.27
C TYR A 234 27.04 18.19 -11.74
N GLU A 235 27.32 16.98 -11.24
CA GLU A 235 28.69 16.58 -10.86
C GLU A 235 29.65 16.60 -12.06
N GLY A 236 29.22 16.07 -13.20
CA GLY A 236 30.01 16.10 -14.44
C GLY A 236 30.25 17.50 -15.00
N LEU A 237 29.31 18.43 -14.83
CA LEU A 237 29.50 19.85 -15.18
C LEU A 237 30.52 20.53 -14.25
N LEU A 238 30.49 20.23 -12.94
CA LEU A 238 31.47 20.74 -11.98
C LEU A 238 32.88 20.23 -12.25
N ALA A 239 33.01 18.93 -12.57
CA ALA A 239 34.29 18.31 -12.92
C ALA A 239 34.90 18.93 -14.19
N ARG A 240 34.08 19.26 -15.19
CA ARG A 240 34.50 19.92 -16.44
C ARG A 240 34.75 21.43 -16.33
N GLY A 241 34.96 21.94 -15.11
CA GLY A 241 35.28 23.36 -14.90
C GLY A 241 34.11 24.33 -15.07
N LYS A 242 32.89 23.87 -15.36
CA LYS A 242 31.67 24.72 -15.40
C LYS A 242 31.17 24.99 -13.97
N ARG A 243 32.03 25.59 -13.14
CA ARG A 243 31.86 25.85 -11.70
C ARG A 243 30.93 27.03 -11.39
N SER A 244 29.74 27.07 -11.98
CA SER A 244 28.73 28.02 -11.50
C SER A 244 28.23 27.62 -10.10
N LEU A 245 27.98 28.61 -9.23
CA LEU A 245 27.38 28.38 -7.90
C LEU A 245 26.06 27.61 -8.00
N LEU A 246 25.30 27.84 -9.08
CA LEU A 246 24.06 27.15 -9.38
C LEU A 246 24.27 25.63 -9.54
N ASN A 247 25.30 25.23 -10.28
CA ASN A 247 25.61 23.80 -10.49
C ASN A 247 26.02 23.11 -9.18
N ARG A 248 26.80 23.79 -8.33
CA ARG A 248 27.24 23.26 -7.03
C ARG A 248 26.07 23.03 -6.09
N ASN A 249 25.17 24.02 -5.98
CA ASN A 249 23.99 23.91 -5.13
C ASN A 249 23.04 22.82 -5.64
N ASN A 250 22.83 22.73 -6.96
CA ASN A 250 21.97 21.71 -7.55
C ASN A 250 22.52 20.29 -7.30
N ALA A 251 23.82 20.03 -7.54
CA ALA A 251 24.44 18.74 -7.24
C ALA A 251 24.26 18.35 -5.76
N LEU A 252 24.49 19.30 -4.83
CA LEU A 252 24.31 19.05 -3.41
C LEU A 252 22.85 18.72 -3.04
N VAL A 253 21.88 19.42 -3.66
CA VAL A 253 20.45 19.17 -3.43
C VAL A 253 20.08 17.75 -3.88
N TYR A 254 20.47 17.32 -5.09
CA TYR A 254 20.17 15.97 -5.55
C TYR A 254 20.89 14.91 -4.72
N LYS A 255 22.14 15.16 -4.30
CA LYS A 255 22.86 14.24 -3.41
C LYS A 255 22.17 14.06 -2.06
N LYS A 256 21.71 15.16 -1.44
CA LYS A 256 20.93 15.12 -0.18
C LYS A 256 19.61 14.40 -0.35
N TYR A 257 18.91 14.66 -1.45
CA TYR A 257 17.66 13.97 -1.77
C TYR A 257 17.87 12.47 -1.99
N LEU A 258 18.89 12.07 -2.76
CA LEU A 258 19.21 10.66 -3.03
C LEU A 258 19.65 9.91 -1.76
N ALA A 259 20.27 10.60 -0.80
CA ALA A 259 20.63 10.02 0.51
C ALA A 259 19.40 9.66 1.38
N LEU A 260 18.20 10.14 1.02
CA LEU A 260 16.96 9.68 1.66
C LEU A 260 16.58 8.25 1.26
N PHE A 261 17.26 7.65 0.29
CA PHE A 261 16.94 6.34 -0.25
C PHE A 261 18.10 5.34 -0.07
N ASP A 262 17.73 4.08 0.09
CA ASP A 262 18.59 2.91 0.01
C ASP A 262 18.02 1.98 -1.07
N GLY A 263 18.63 2.03 -2.26
CA GLY A 263 18.04 1.47 -3.48
C GLY A 263 16.70 2.13 -3.82
N ASP A 264 15.62 1.35 -3.84
CA ASP A 264 14.24 1.79 -4.10
C ASP A 264 13.41 1.94 -2.80
N SER A 265 14.04 1.84 -1.62
CA SER A 265 13.40 2.05 -0.32
C SER A 265 13.90 3.34 0.34
N PHE A 266 13.15 3.88 1.29
CA PHE A 266 13.66 5.00 2.08
C PHE A 266 14.74 4.50 3.06
N SER A 267 15.85 5.24 3.18
CA SER A 267 16.86 5.02 4.22
C SER A 267 16.25 5.26 5.61
N ARG A 268 16.89 4.79 6.69
CA ARG A 268 16.40 5.06 8.06
C ARG A 268 16.25 6.56 8.34
N ALA A 269 17.18 7.37 7.85
CA ALA A 269 17.14 8.83 7.94
C ALA A 269 16.03 9.42 7.06
N GLY A 270 15.88 8.92 5.84
CA GLY A 270 14.78 9.30 4.94
C GLY A 270 13.42 9.01 5.55
N TRP A 271 13.24 7.82 6.12
CA TRP A 271 11.99 7.45 6.76
C TRP A 271 11.69 8.31 7.97
N ARG A 272 12.66 8.61 8.84
CA ARG A 272 12.43 9.55 9.96
C ARG A 272 11.94 10.92 9.49
N MET A 273 12.52 11.43 8.40
CA MET A 273 12.10 12.70 7.80
C MET A 273 10.67 12.63 7.25
N VAL A 274 10.27 11.47 6.74
CA VAL A 274 8.93 11.16 6.25
C VAL A 274 7.95 10.80 7.39
N THR A 275 8.35 10.23 8.53
CA THR A 275 7.39 9.82 9.58
C THR A 275 6.77 10.98 10.36
N SER A 276 7.24 12.22 10.16
CA SER A 276 6.55 13.43 10.63
C SER A 276 5.40 13.88 9.70
N VAL A 277 4.99 13.03 8.75
CA VAL A 277 3.94 13.26 7.75
C VAL A 277 2.57 13.45 8.42
N GLN A 278 1.86 14.46 7.93
CA GLN A 278 0.42 14.60 8.12
C GLN A 278 -0.29 14.10 6.85
N SER A 279 -1.51 13.60 6.99
CA SER A 279 -2.39 13.40 5.83
C SER A 279 -2.57 14.75 5.12
N CYS A 280 -2.58 14.76 3.78
CA CYS A 280 -2.74 16.00 2.97
C CYS A 280 -4.04 16.73 3.23
N CYS A 281 -4.97 16.00 3.80
CA CYS A 281 -6.11 16.49 4.53
C CYS A 281 -5.78 16.45 6.02
N PRO A 282 -5.60 17.59 6.72
CA PRO A 282 -5.82 17.57 8.16
C PRO A 282 -7.24 17.05 8.36
N SER A 283 -7.37 15.87 8.96
CA SER A 283 -8.67 15.41 9.45
C SER A 283 -9.19 16.51 10.35
N THR A 284 -10.22 17.24 9.91
CA THR A 284 -10.90 18.18 10.78
C THR A 284 -11.46 17.37 11.94
N SER A 285 -10.77 17.42 13.07
CA SER A 285 -11.39 17.32 14.39
C SER A 285 -12.24 18.57 14.58
N SER A 286 -13.27 18.74 13.74
CA SER A 286 -14.37 19.66 14.00
C SER A 286 -15.41 18.86 14.76
N ALA A 287 -15.65 19.28 15.99
CA ALA A 287 -16.78 18.88 16.80
C ALA A 287 -18.07 19.22 16.04
N THR A 288 -18.52 18.30 15.20
CA THR A 288 -19.89 18.19 14.74
C THR A 288 -20.33 16.78 15.08
N THR A 289 -21.35 16.74 15.92
CA THR A 289 -22.04 15.56 16.44
C THR A 289 -22.18 14.49 15.34
N PRO A 290 -21.71 13.25 15.57
CA PRO A 290 -21.70 12.23 14.54
C PRO A 290 -23.12 11.73 14.29
N GLU A 291 -23.60 11.89 13.06
CA GLU A 291 -24.58 10.95 12.51
C GLU A 291 -23.92 9.58 12.32
N ALA A 292 -24.63 8.55 12.75
CA ALA A 292 -24.13 7.22 13.08
C ALA A 292 -23.85 6.33 11.84
N GLY A 293 -22.81 6.65 11.07
CA GLY A 293 -22.42 5.85 9.90
C GLY A 293 -20.92 5.80 9.65
N GLY A 294 -20.14 5.13 10.52
CA GLY A 294 -18.71 4.88 10.26
C GLY A 294 -18.50 3.92 9.09
N SER A 295 -17.62 4.26 8.14
CA SER A 295 -17.30 3.39 6.98
C SER A 295 -16.81 2.01 7.42
N ALA A 296 -17.15 0.93 6.70
CA ALA A 296 -16.84 -0.42 7.17
C ALA A 296 -15.33 -0.71 7.24
N ALA A 297 -14.52 -0.05 6.39
CA ALA A 297 -13.06 -0.05 6.49
C ALA A 297 -12.54 0.46 7.86
N SER A 298 -13.25 1.38 8.51
CA SER A 298 -12.88 1.89 9.84
C SER A 298 -13.27 0.93 10.98
N ARG A 299 -14.18 -0.01 10.70
CA ARG A 299 -14.72 -0.96 11.67
C ARG A 299 -13.87 -2.22 11.87
N LEU A 300 -12.91 -2.46 10.99
CA LEU A 300 -12.10 -3.68 10.95
C LEU A 300 -10.62 -3.40 11.27
N LEU A 301 -10.04 -4.17 12.19
CA LEU A 301 -8.61 -4.15 12.52
C LEU A 301 -7.96 -5.48 12.15
N TRP A 302 -6.89 -5.46 11.38
CA TRP A 302 -6.15 -6.68 11.04
C TRP A 302 -4.78 -6.68 11.72
N LEU A 303 -4.55 -7.65 12.58
CA LEU A 303 -3.30 -7.81 13.32
C LEU A 303 -2.53 -9.00 12.78
N THR A 304 -1.21 -8.84 12.65
CA THR A 304 -0.32 -9.95 12.32
C THR A 304 0.94 -9.87 13.16
N VAL A 305 1.36 -10.99 13.75
CA VAL A 305 2.56 -11.06 14.61
C VAL A 305 3.65 -11.83 13.88
N CYS A 306 4.85 -11.27 13.89
CA CYS A 306 6.02 -11.83 13.24
C CYS A 306 7.14 -12.05 14.28
N ALA A 307 7.75 -13.24 14.32
CA ALA A 307 8.90 -13.59 15.16
C ALA A 307 10.23 -13.64 14.39
N PRO A 308 11.33 -13.05 14.91
CA PRO A 308 12.68 -13.26 14.41
C PRO A 308 13.11 -14.74 14.48
N PRO A 309 14.03 -15.23 13.62
CA PRO A 309 14.71 -14.53 12.53
C PRO A 309 13.87 -14.46 11.24
N SER A 310 12.70 -15.09 11.24
CA SER A 310 11.83 -15.18 10.06
C SER A 310 11.31 -13.83 9.59
N CYS A 311 11.32 -12.84 10.47
CA CYS A 311 11.22 -11.41 10.15
C CYS A 311 12.65 -10.86 10.09
N ASP A 312 13.38 -11.17 9.03
CA ASP A 312 14.58 -10.38 8.73
C ASP A 312 14.10 -8.93 8.60
N HIS A 313 14.66 -8.02 9.41
CA HIS A 313 14.38 -6.60 9.33
C HIS A 313 14.56 -6.03 7.90
N ARG A 314 15.25 -6.78 7.02
CA ARG A 314 15.51 -6.49 5.60
C ARG A 314 14.49 -7.08 4.61
N LEU A 315 13.74 -8.13 4.99
CA LEU A 315 12.61 -8.68 4.24
C LEU A 315 11.34 -8.44 5.05
N PRO A 316 10.74 -7.23 5.00
CA PRO A 316 9.47 -7.03 5.67
C PRO A 316 8.44 -7.99 5.08
N PRO A 317 7.34 -8.28 5.79
CA PRO A 317 6.12 -8.96 5.30
C PRO A 317 5.44 -8.21 4.12
N LYS A 318 6.22 -7.88 3.09
CA LYS A 318 5.95 -7.04 1.92
C LYS A 318 4.94 -7.70 0.98
N ALA A 319 4.77 -9.02 1.03
CA ALA A 319 3.79 -9.73 0.22
C ALA A 319 2.37 -9.66 0.82
N LEU A 320 2.24 -9.85 2.14
CA LEU A 320 0.95 -9.80 2.85
C LEU A 320 0.29 -8.42 2.85
N THR A 321 1.08 -7.36 3.01
CA THR A 321 0.57 -5.98 3.02
C THR A 321 0.26 -5.42 1.63
N ARG A 322 0.67 -6.09 0.53
CA ARG A 322 0.37 -5.68 -0.85
C ARG A 322 -1.04 -6.05 -1.32
N LEU A 323 -1.66 -7.08 -0.73
CA LEU A 323 -2.96 -7.61 -1.18
C LEU A 323 -4.14 -7.15 -0.32
N VAL A 324 -3.89 -6.56 0.86
CA VAL A 324 -4.94 -6.13 1.80
C VAL A 324 -5.16 -4.62 1.66
N GLN A 325 -6.32 -4.20 1.17
CA GLN A 325 -6.69 -2.78 1.02
C GLN A 325 -7.12 -2.11 2.35
N HIS A 326 -6.89 -2.75 3.50
CA HIS A 326 -7.40 -2.29 4.81
C HIS A 326 -6.39 -1.39 5.53
N ALA A 327 -6.85 -0.21 5.95
CA ALA A 327 -6.03 0.86 6.55
C ALA A 327 -5.41 0.52 7.92
N ALA A 328 -5.69 -0.66 8.49
CA ALA A 328 -5.35 -1.01 9.87
C ALA A 328 -4.59 -2.34 9.99
N VAL A 329 -3.75 -2.71 9.02
CA VAL A 329 -2.82 -3.84 9.20
C VAL A 329 -1.68 -3.42 10.15
N ARG A 330 -1.61 -4.02 11.34
CA ARG A 330 -0.48 -3.81 12.27
C ARG A 330 0.38 -5.06 12.34
N VAL A 331 1.64 -4.92 11.89
CA VAL A 331 2.67 -5.93 12.10
C VAL A 331 3.29 -5.71 13.48
N LEU A 332 3.18 -6.71 14.35
CA LEU A 332 3.75 -6.69 15.69
C LEU A 332 5.04 -7.52 15.66
N VAL A 333 6.17 -6.89 16.00
CA VAL A 333 7.49 -7.52 16.01
C VAL A 333 7.80 -7.96 17.44
N LEU A 334 8.10 -9.24 17.63
CA LEU A 334 8.62 -9.76 18.89
C LEU A 334 10.09 -9.32 19.06
N GLY A 335 10.43 -8.75 20.22
CA GLY A 335 11.81 -8.32 20.51
C GLY A 335 12.75 -9.53 20.59
N GLY A 336 13.78 -9.55 19.75
CA GLY A 336 14.77 -10.63 19.72
C GLY A 336 15.83 -10.45 20.81
N GLY A 337 15.81 -11.32 21.80
CA GLY A 337 17.04 -11.76 22.46
C GLY A 337 17.50 -13.04 21.77
N ASP A 338 18.79 -13.14 21.45
CA ASP A 338 19.39 -14.34 20.86
C ASP A 338 19.10 -15.55 21.76
N GLY A 339 18.20 -16.44 21.31
CA GLY A 339 17.78 -17.63 22.06
C GLY A 339 16.44 -17.52 22.80
N ALA A 340 15.67 -16.45 22.63
CA ALA A 340 14.33 -16.35 23.24
C ALA A 340 13.38 -17.40 22.63
N ARG A 341 13.03 -18.42 23.42
CA ARG A 341 11.88 -19.31 23.15
C ARG A 341 10.69 -18.44 22.77
N PHE A 342 9.96 -18.85 21.75
CA PHE A 342 8.74 -18.19 21.29
C PHE A 342 7.72 -18.19 22.44
N GLU A 343 7.73 -17.15 23.28
CA GLU A 343 6.75 -17.06 24.35
C GLU A 343 5.41 -16.66 23.73
N LEU A 344 4.54 -17.64 23.50
CA LEU A 344 3.12 -17.47 23.17
C LEU A 344 2.48 -16.34 24.00
N ARG A 345 2.88 -16.24 25.26
CA ARG A 345 2.53 -15.16 26.18
C ARG A 345 2.76 -13.76 25.60
N GLU A 346 3.93 -13.50 24.99
CA GLU A 346 4.24 -12.22 24.36
C GLU A 346 3.43 -12.00 23.08
N LYS A 347 3.20 -13.04 22.24
CA LYS A 347 2.29 -12.95 21.08
C LYS A 347 0.90 -12.47 21.52
N LEU A 348 0.32 -13.10 22.55
CA LEU A 348 -0.99 -12.74 23.08
C LEU A 348 -1.01 -11.34 23.72
N ARG A 349 0.03 -10.97 24.47
CA ARG A 349 0.17 -9.63 25.06
C ARG A 349 0.25 -8.54 24.00
N LEU A 350 0.96 -8.79 22.91
CA LEU A 350 1.06 -7.87 21.78
C LEU A 350 -0.30 -7.67 21.11
N TYR A 351 -1.01 -8.76 20.78
CA TYR A 351 -2.38 -8.67 20.27
C TYR A 351 -3.29 -7.91 21.24
N ARG A 352 -3.26 -8.25 22.53
CA ARG A 352 -4.07 -7.59 23.57
C ARG A 352 -3.82 -6.09 23.62
N ARG A 353 -2.56 -5.65 23.65
CA ARG A 353 -2.20 -4.22 23.64
C ARG A 353 -2.70 -3.53 22.37
N ALA A 354 -2.57 -4.18 21.22
CA ALA A 354 -3.01 -3.62 19.94
C ALA A 354 -4.54 -3.44 19.88
N VAL A 355 -5.31 -4.45 20.32
CA VAL A 355 -6.79 -4.37 20.36
C VAL A 355 -7.27 -3.35 21.41
N ARG A 356 -6.61 -3.24 22.57
CA ARG A 356 -6.96 -2.22 23.58
C ARG A 356 -6.77 -0.80 23.04
N ARG A 357 -5.68 -0.57 22.29
CA ARG A 357 -5.35 0.74 21.69
C ARG A 357 -6.10 1.05 20.39
N ALA A 358 -6.89 0.11 19.88
CA ALA A 358 -7.66 0.31 18.67
C ALA A 358 -8.68 1.44 18.85
N ALA A 359 -8.91 2.22 17.79
CA ALA A 359 -9.89 3.31 17.77
C ALA A 359 -11.29 2.78 18.18
N ARG A 360 -12.13 3.65 18.76
CA ARG A 360 -13.46 3.25 19.25
C ARG A 360 -14.35 2.66 18.16
N GLN A 361 -14.21 3.15 16.92
CA GLN A 361 -14.96 2.66 15.76
C GLN A 361 -14.61 1.23 15.32
N VAL A 362 -13.48 0.67 15.77
CA VAL A 362 -13.11 -0.72 15.50
C VAL A 362 -14.05 -1.64 16.28
N THR A 363 -14.85 -2.40 15.53
CA THR A 363 -15.83 -3.36 16.06
C THR A 363 -15.39 -4.80 15.87
N HIS A 364 -14.52 -5.07 14.88
CA HIS A 364 -14.05 -6.42 14.54
C HIS A 364 -12.53 -6.47 14.43
N VAL A 365 -11.96 -7.61 14.80
CA VAL A 365 -10.52 -7.86 14.77
C VAL A 365 -10.24 -9.17 14.05
N ILE A 366 -9.27 -9.14 13.14
CA ILE A 366 -8.67 -10.31 12.50
C ILE A 366 -7.27 -10.47 13.06
N CYS A 367 -6.88 -11.68 13.46
CA CYS A 367 -5.49 -12.01 13.81
C CYS A 367 -4.99 -13.12 12.87
N THR A 368 -3.85 -12.91 12.23
CA THR A 368 -3.24 -13.90 11.33
C THR A 368 -1.74 -14.05 11.53
N ASP A 369 -1.21 -15.24 11.24
CA ASP A 369 0.23 -15.42 11.12
C ASP A 369 0.81 -14.57 9.98
N ALA A 370 2.08 -14.15 10.13
CA ALA A 370 2.70 -13.14 9.28
C ALA A 370 3.51 -13.69 8.10
N LEU A 371 3.76 -15.00 8.03
CA LEU A 371 4.73 -15.55 7.10
C LEU A 371 4.13 -16.48 6.07
N ASP A 372 2.99 -17.07 6.41
CA ASP A 372 2.37 -18.15 5.67
C ASP A 372 0.86 -17.94 5.47
N VAL A 373 0.37 -16.71 5.67
CA VAL A 373 -0.98 -16.31 5.25
C VAL A 373 -0.93 -15.57 3.92
N LEU A 374 -1.78 -15.96 2.96
CA LEU A 374 -2.01 -15.27 1.70
C LEU A 374 -3.30 -14.47 1.79
N PRO A 375 -3.26 -13.14 1.92
CA PRO A 375 -4.47 -12.36 2.01
C PRO A 375 -5.28 -12.40 0.71
N SER A 376 -6.60 -12.39 0.87
CA SER A 376 -7.57 -12.25 -0.20
C SER A 376 -7.87 -10.77 -0.45
N PRO A 377 -8.13 -10.35 -1.71
CA PRO A 377 -8.38 -8.94 -2.04
C PRO A 377 -9.78 -8.44 -1.65
N SER A 378 -10.45 -9.06 -0.68
CA SER A 378 -11.83 -8.72 -0.31
C SER A 378 -11.91 -7.39 0.46
N SER A 379 -12.98 -6.65 0.19
CA SER A 379 -13.34 -5.43 0.92
C SER A 379 -13.71 -5.72 2.37
N ALA A 380 -13.74 -4.67 3.21
CA ALA A 380 -14.07 -4.81 4.62
C ALA A 380 -15.55 -5.20 4.77
N GLU A 381 -16.40 -4.65 3.91
CA GLU A 381 -17.82 -4.95 3.78
C GLU A 381 -18.05 -6.43 3.44
N GLU A 382 -17.35 -6.98 2.44
CA GLU A 382 -17.43 -8.41 2.09
C GLU A 382 -17.00 -9.30 3.26
N ILE A 383 -15.88 -8.97 3.91
CA ILE A 383 -15.35 -9.73 5.06
C ILE A 383 -16.33 -9.71 6.24
N LEU A 384 -16.85 -8.53 6.60
CA LEU A 384 -17.80 -8.36 7.69
C LEU A 384 -19.13 -9.07 7.39
N GLY A 385 -19.61 -8.99 6.14
CA GLY A 385 -20.80 -9.72 5.70
C GLY A 385 -20.59 -11.23 5.73
N GLY A 386 -19.40 -11.71 5.37
CA GLY A 386 -19.02 -13.12 5.51
C GLY A 386 -18.99 -13.60 6.96
N PHE A 387 -18.41 -12.78 7.84
CA PHE A 387 -18.34 -13.08 9.27
C PHE A 387 -19.73 -13.15 9.90
N ALA A 388 -20.60 -12.20 9.57
CA ALA A 388 -21.98 -12.17 10.06
C ALA A 388 -22.77 -13.45 9.70
N ARG A 389 -22.52 -14.05 8.53
CA ARG A 389 -23.17 -15.31 8.11
C ARG A 389 -22.78 -16.52 8.95
N LEU A 390 -21.65 -16.48 9.66
CA LEU A 390 -21.24 -17.57 10.55
C LEU A 390 -21.96 -17.51 11.91
N GLY A 391 -22.60 -16.39 12.25
CA GLY A 391 -23.44 -16.28 13.45
C GLY A 391 -22.70 -16.52 14.76
N SER A 392 -21.40 -16.22 14.81
CA SER A 392 -20.54 -16.43 15.98
C SER A 392 -19.74 -15.17 16.31
N PRO A 393 -19.58 -14.81 17.61
CA PRO A 393 -18.80 -13.64 18.02
C PRO A 393 -17.29 -13.85 17.82
N LEU A 394 -16.82 -15.09 17.69
CA LEU A 394 -15.43 -15.43 17.44
C LEU A 394 -15.32 -16.70 16.60
N VAL A 395 -14.57 -16.61 15.51
CA VAL A 395 -14.35 -17.70 14.55
C VAL A 395 -12.86 -17.98 14.42
N PHE A 396 -12.49 -19.24 14.59
CA PHE A 396 -11.17 -19.73 14.20
C PHE A 396 -11.20 -20.35 12.80
N SER A 397 -10.07 -20.31 12.10
CA SER A 397 -9.90 -21.13 10.91
C SER A 397 -9.97 -22.62 11.24
N ALA A 398 -10.41 -23.45 10.29
CA ALA A 398 -10.56 -24.89 10.45
C ALA A 398 -9.50 -25.64 9.63
N GLN A 399 -8.98 -26.76 10.16
CA GLN A 399 -8.01 -27.63 9.48
C GLN A 399 -8.35 -29.12 9.66
N PRO A 400 -7.95 -30.01 8.74
CA PRO A 400 -8.31 -31.44 8.81
C PRO A 400 -7.53 -32.22 9.88
N ALA A 401 -6.40 -31.69 10.36
CA ALA A 401 -5.53 -32.37 11.32
C ALA A 401 -5.78 -31.88 12.75
N CYS A 402 -5.85 -32.80 13.71
CA CYS A 402 -5.86 -32.45 15.12
C CYS A 402 -4.43 -32.32 15.64
N TRP A 403 -4.07 -31.10 16.05
CA TRP A 403 -2.76 -30.75 16.59
C TRP A 403 -2.94 -29.89 17.83
N ALA A 404 -2.21 -30.19 18.90
CA ALA A 404 -2.23 -29.44 20.15
C ALA A 404 -0.81 -29.21 20.70
N GLY A 405 0.16 -29.01 19.80
CA GLY A 405 1.61 -29.15 20.07
C GLY A 405 2.13 -30.58 19.86
N HIS A 406 1.21 -31.54 19.78
CA HIS A 406 1.41 -32.92 19.35
C HIS A 406 0.19 -33.40 18.55
N TRP A 407 0.33 -34.52 17.85
CA TRP A 407 -0.80 -35.20 17.22
C TRP A 407 -1.80 -35.67 18.26
N CYS A 408 -3.05 -35.25 18.13
CA CYS A 408 -4.08 -35.75 19.03
C CYS A 408 -4.22 -37.27 18.88
N SER A 409 -4.13 -37.97 20.00
CA SER A 409 -4.52 -39.37 20.15
C SER A 409 -6.01 -39.56 19.86
N ARG A 410 -6.39 -40.80 19.59
CA ARG A 410 -7.80 -41.17 19.40
C ARG A 410 -8.67 -40.75 20.57
N GLY A 411 -8.22 -40.99 21.80
CA GLY A 411 -8.98 -40.61 23.00
C GLY A 411 -9.13 -39.09 23.16
N GLU A 412 -8.14 -38.31 22.72
CA GLU A 412 -8.24 -36.83 22.66
C GLU A 412 -9.35 -36.39 21.71
N VAL A 413 -9.40 -36.98 20.51
CA VAL A 413 -10.44 -36.69 19.52
C VAL A 413 -11.82 -37.16 19.97
N GLU A 414 -11.93 -38.34 20.59
CA GLU A 414 -13.20 -38.86 21.14
C GLU A 414 -13.75 -37.97 22.26
N ARG A 415 -12.90 -37.44 23.14
CA ARG A 415 -13.31 -36.42 24.13
C ARG A 415 -13.79 -35.13 23.48
N MET A 416 -13.07 -34.64 22.47
CA MET A 416 -13.50 -33.45 21.73
C MET A 416 -14.85 -33.69 21.05
N LEU A 417 -15.08 -34.87 20.47
CA LEU A 417 -16.35 -35.27 19.86
C LEU A 417 -17.49 -35.31 20.88
N ALA A 418 -17.23 -35.80 22.10
CA ALA A 418 -18.22 -35.82 23.17
C ALA A 418 -18.68 -34.41 23.55
N ASN A 419 -17.75 -33.44 23.59
CA ASN A 419 -18.06 -32.05 23.91
C ASN A 419 -18.58 -31.25 22.72
N ARG A 420 -18.17 -31.61 21.50
CA ARG A 420 -18.49 -30.92 20.23
C ARG A 420 -18.97 -31.94 19.19
N PRO A 421 -20.20 -32.44 19.27
CA PRO A 421 -20.73 -33.47 18.37
C PRO A 421 -20.67 -33.07 16.89
N GLU A 422 -20.68 -31.77 16.58
CA GLU A 422 -20.53 -31.24 15.23
C GLU A 422 -19.23 -31.68 14.54
N LEU A 423 -18.18 -32.01 15.31
CA LEU A 423 -16.92 -32.55 14.78
C LEU A 423 -17.12 -33.87 14.03
N ALA A 424 -18.07 -34.70 14.43
CA ALA A 424 -18.31 -36.01 13.81
C ALA A 424 -18.68 -35.85 12.33
N ARG A 425 -19.46 -34.80 12.03
CA ARG A 425 -19.91 -34.45 10.69
C ARG A 425 -18.84 -33.71 9.90
N MET A 426 -18.20 -32.72 10.51
CA MET A 426 -17.33 -31.79 9.77
C MET A 426 -15.89 -32.30 9.62
N ARG A 427 -15.42 -33.13 10.56
CA ARG A 427 -14.05 -33.70 10.62
C ARG A 427 -12.94 -32.66 10.43
N ARG A 428 -13.09 -31.50 11.07
CA ARG A 428 -12.10 -30.42 11.08
C ARG A 428 -11.90 -29.90 12.49
N PHE A 429 -10.67 -29.53 12.80
CA PHE A 429 -10.20 -29.04 14.08
C PHE A 429 -9.81 -27.56 13.97
N VAL A 430 -9.63 -26.91 15.11
CA VAL A 430 -9.17 -25.52 15.19
C VAL A 430 -7.83 -25.36 14.48
N ASN A 431 -7.60 -24.21 13.87
CA ASN A 431 -6.30 -23.71 13.41
C ASN A 431 -6.03 -22.31 14.02
N SER A 432 -4.98 -22.19 14.83
CA SER A 432 -4.59 -20.95 15.54
C SER A 432 -3.98 -19.88 14.63
N GLY A 433 -3.58 -20.25 13.41
CA GLY A 433 -2.90 -19.34 12.49
C GLY A 433 -3.78 -18.22 11.95
N GLN A 434 -5.12 -18.36 12.05
CA GLN A 434 -6.07 -17.32 11.69
C GLN A 434 -7.31 -17.36 12.59
N LEU A 435 -7.72 -16.19 13.09
CA LEU A 435 -9.01 -15.98 13.75
C LEU A 435 -9.61 -14.61 13.39
N MET A 436 -10.91 -14.48 13.51
CA MET A 436 -11.63 -13.22 13.41
C MET A 436 -12.77 -13.21 14.42
N GLY A 437 -13.03 -12.06 15.03
CA GLY A 437 -14.16 -11.92 15.92
C GLY A 437 -14.55 -10.47 16.16
N GLU A 438 -15.63 -10.29 16.89
CA GLU A 438 -15.96 -9.01 17.50
C GLU A 438 -14.83 -8.61 18.46
N ARG A 439 -14.57 -7.30 18.56
CA ARG A 439 -13.49 -6.75 19.37
C ARG A 439 -13.52 -7.25 20.81
N GLN A 440 -14.71 -7.36 21.40
CA GLN A 440 -14.88 -7.82 22.78
C GLN A 440 -14.58 -9.32 22.92
N ALA A 441 -15.08 -10.14 21.99
CA ALA A 441 -14.83 -11.58 22.01
C ALA A 441 -13.35 -11.92 21.76
N VAL A 442 -12.69 -11.20 20.85
CA VAL A 442 -11.24 -11.31 20.64
C VAL A 442 -10.47 -10.85 21.87
N MET A 443 -10.88 -9.77 22.53
CA MET A 443 -10.26 -9.33 23.79
C MET A 443 -10.40 -10.38 24.88
N HIS A 444 -11.59 -10.97 25.04
CA HIS A 444 -11.86 -12.02 26.02
C HIS A 444 -10.96 -13.25 25.79
N PHE A 445 -10.83 -13.71 24.54
CA PHE A 445 -9.90 -14.79 24.18
C PHE A 445 -8.45 -14.45 24.54
N LEU A 446 -7.99 -13.23 24.22
CA LEU A 446 -6.63 -12.79 24.50
C LEU A 446 -6.37 -12.66 26.00
N GLU A 447 -7.33 -12.19 26.79
CA GLU A 447 -7.23 -12.08 28.25
C GLU A 447 -7.24 -13.46 28.90
N TRP A 448 -8.16 -14.34 28.50
CA TRP A 448 -8.20 -15.73 28.93
C TRP A 448 -6.87 -16.43 28.61
N GLY A 449 -6.36 -16.25 27.39
CA GLY A 449 -5.10 -16.85 26.95
C GLY A 449 -3.89 -16.34 27.73
N VAL A 450 -3.79 -15.03 27.95
CA VAL A 450 -2.72 -14.46 28.79
C VAL A 450 -2.82 -15.02 30.21
N ASN A 451 -4.00 -14.98 30.84
CA ASN A 451 -4.19 -15.47 32.20
C ASN A 451 -3.83 -16.96 32.33
N ARG A 452 -4.23 -17.80 31.36
CA ARG A 452 -3.87 -19.23 31.32
C ARG A 452 -2.36 -19.45 31.17
N THR A 453 -1.70 -18.65 30.32
CA THR A 453 -0.23 -18.73 30.20
C THR A 453 0.50 -18.20 31.45
N GLU A 454 -0.12 -17.30 32.22
CA GLU A 454 0.43 -16.71 33.44
C GLU A 454 0.21 -17.58 34.68
N ALA A 455 -0.93 -18.24 34.78
CA ALA A 455 -1.36 -19.02 35.95
C ALA A 455 -0.68 -20.41 36.09
N ASN A 456 0.45 -20.64 35.41
CA ASN A 456 1.23 -21.89 35.27
C ASN A 456 0.93 -22.71 34.00
N CYS A 457 1.70 -22.46 32.93
CA CYS A 457 2.08 -23.48 31.95
C CYS A 457 2.93 -24.62 32.57
N ARG A 458 2.56 -25.13 33.75
CA ARG A 458 3.12 -26.38 34.30
C ARG A 458 2.28 -27.54 33.78
N GLN A 459 2.49 -27.93 32.52
CA GLN A 459 2.23 -29.26 31.91
C GLN A 459 0.87 -29.99 32.12
N ARG A 460 -0.04 -29.57 33.00
CA ARG A 460 -1.18 -30.36 33.48
C ARG A 460 -2.53 -29.91 32.91
N ASP A 461 -2.84 -28.64 32.74
CA ASP A 461 -4.25 -28.26 32.50
C ASP A 461 -4.75 -28.42 31.06
N VAL A 462 -3.94 -28.11 30.04
CA VAL A 462 -4.32 -28.38 28.64
C VAL A 462 -4.22 -29.88 28.34
N GLY A 463 -3.23 -30.54 28.96
CA GLY A 463 -3.03 -31.98 28.89
C GLY A 463 -4.10 -32.77 29.66
N MET A 464 -4.71 -32.27 30.73
CA MET A 464 -5.73 -33.00 31.51
C MET A 464 -7.09 -33.01 30.84
N PHE A 465 -7.48 -31.94 30.14
CA PHE A 465 -8.72 -31.94 29.35
C PHE A 465 -8.67 -32.99 28.23
N LEU A 466 -7.46 -33.28 27.76
CA LEU A 466 -7.20 -34.07 26.59
C LEU A 466 -6.60 -35.44 26.91
N ARG A 467 -5.91 -35.67 28.01
CA ARG A 467 -5.29 -36.97 28.36
C ARG A 467 -5.72 -37.34 29.77
N GLY A 468 -6.61 -38.33 29.86
CA GLY A 468 -6.88 -38.99 31.13
C GLY A 468 -5.58 -39.58 31.71
N GLY A 469 -5.09 -38.99 32.80
CA GLY A 469 -4.23 -39.62 33.81
C GLY A 469 -2.79 -40.06 33.44
N GLY A 470 -2.33 -40.01 32.19
CA GLY A 470 -1.01 -40.55 31.80
C GLY A 470 0.16 -39.58 31.94
N ARG A 471 1.12 -39.88 32.82
CA ARG A 471 2.41 -39.17 32.95
C ARG A 471 3.34 -39.50 31.77
N GLN A 472 3.33 -38.69 30.71
CA GLN A 472 4.41 -38.67 29.71
C GLN A 472 4.93 -37.23 29.58
N GLN A 473 6.24 -37.04 29.67
CA GLN A 473 6.89 -35.73 29.53
C GLN A 473 6.63 -35.17 28.13
N VAL A 474 5.77 -34.16 28.03
CA VAL A 474 5.55 -33.36 26.81
C VAL A 474 6.52 -32.18 26.82
N PRO A 475 7.13 -31.81 25.68
CA PRO A 475 8.01 -30.65 25.55
C PRO A 475 7.39 -29.36 26.13
N THR A 476 8.28 -28.52 26.65
CA THR A 476 8.07 -27.53 27.72
C THR A 476 7.37 -26.20 27.36
N ASP A 477 6.78 -26.05 26.18
CA ASP A 477 6.30 -24.73 25.74
C ASP A 477 4.79 -24.77 25.40
N CYS A 478 4.02 -23.86 26.01
CA CYS A 478 2.61 -23.67 25.69
C CYS A 478 2.44 -23.25 24.23
N GLU A 479 1.92 -24.17 23.42
CA GLU A 479 1.73 -23.99 21.98
C GLU A 479 0.36 -23.35 21.68
N ASP A 480 0.30 -22.49 20.66
CA ASP A 480 -0.84 -21.60 20.42
C ASP A 480 -2.08 -22.31 19.86
N GLN A 481 -1.87 -23.41 19.14
CA GLN A 481 -2.92 -24.30 18.65
C GLN A 481 -3.61 -25.02 19.80
N GLY A 482 -2.85 -25.55 20.76
CA GLY A 482 -3.38 -26.19 21.96
C GLY A 482 -4.22 -25.22 22.79
N LEU A 483 -3.77 -23.98 22.94
CA LEU A 483 -4.52 -22.92 23.63
C LEU A 483 -5.83 -22.58 22.91
N ALA A 484 -5.80 -22.42 21.58
CA ALA A 484 -6.98 -22.14 20.77
C ALA A 484 -7.99 -23.31 20.82
N LEU A 485 -7.49 -24.55 20.82
CA LEU A 485 -8.30 -25.76 20.94
C LEU A 485 -9.01 -25.86 22.29
N ALA A 486 -8.30 -25.58 23.39
CA ALA A 486 -8.89 -25.54 24.73
C ALA A 486 -9.95 -24.44 24.83
N TYR A 487 -9.67 -23.22 24.35
CA TYR A 487 -10.65 -22.14 24.36
C TYR A 487 -11.92 -22.51 23.58
N TRP A 488 -11.76 -23.09 22.40
CA TRP A 488 -12.89 -23.53 21.58
C TRP A 488 -13.68 -24.65 22.27
N GLN A 489 -13.05 -25.60 22.96
CA GLN A 489 -13.75 -26.63 23.74
C GLN A 489 -14.53 -26.03 24.92
N GLU A 490 -13.98 -25.04 25.61
CA GLU A 490 -14.59 -24.39 26.79
C GLU A 490 -15.73 -23.41 26.43
N HIS A 491 -15.76 -22.86 25.22
CA HIS A 491 -16.67 -21.77 24.85
C HIS A 491 -17.55 -22.15 23.64
N THR A 492 -18.76 -22.66 23.91
CA THR A 492 -19.71 -23.15 22.88
C THR A 492 -20.08 -22.12 21.82
N ALA A 493 -20.11 -20.83 22.19
CA ALA A 493 -20.38 -19.71 21.27
C ALA A 493 -19.31 -19.52 20.18
N VAL A 494 -18.09 -20.04 20.38
CA VAL A 494 -17.00 -19.97 19.41
C VAL A 494 -17.20 -21.02 18.31
N GLN A 495 -17.08 -20.61 17.06
CA GLN A 495 -17.20 -21.50 15.90
C GLN A 495 -15.90 -21.68 15.13
N LEU A 496 -15.88 -22.72 14.29
CA LEU A 496 -14.86 -22.91 13.26
C LEU A 496 -15.43 -22.53 11.91
N ASP A 497 -14.59 -21.94 11.05
CA ASP A 497 -14.94 -21.71 9.67
C ASP A 497 -14.88 -23.00 8.84
N TYR A 498 -15.85 -23.88 9.07
CA TYR A 498 -15.90 -25.19 8.43
C TYR A 498 -16.11 -25.12 6.91
N ALA A 499 -16.74 -24.04 6.43
CA ALA A 499 -17.03 -23.83 5.01
C ALA A 499 -15.89 -23.14 4.26
N ASN A 500 -14.82 -22.75 4.96
CA ASN A 500 -13.74 -21.91 4.44
C ASN A 500 -14.23 -20.57 3.86
N LEU A 501 -15.27 -19.98 4.47
CA LEU A 501 -15.85 -18.73 3.99
C LEU A 501 -14.92 -17.53 4.22
N LEU A 502 -14.34 -17.43 5.42
CA LEU A 502 -13.40 -16.39 5.81
C LEU A 502 -11.96 -16.83 5.58
N PHE A 503 -11.64 -18.04 6.02
CA PHE A 503 -10.29 -18.59 6.08
C PHE A 503 -10.24 -19.86 5.28
N ALA A 504 -9.15 -20.08 4.56
CA ALA A 504 -8.88 -21.41 4.02
C ALA A 504 -7.51 -21.85 4.48
N THR A 505 -7.37 -23.11 4.83
CA THR A 505 -6.06 -23.68 5.09
C THR A 505 -5.62 -24.52 3.90
N LEU A 506 -4.39 -24.28 3.47
CA LEU A 506 -3.69 -25.10 2.48
C LEU A 506 -3.09 -26.36 3.10
N LYS A 507 -3.32 -26.57 4.40
CA LYS A 507 -3.11 -27.85 5.07
C LYS A 507 -4.16 -28.83 4.54
N GLN A 508 -3.94 -29.42 3.36
CA GLN A 508 -4.76 -30.49 2.78
C GLN A 508 -3.91 -31.71 2.38
N PRO A 509 -4.50 -32.91 2.43
CA PRO A 509 -4.57 -33.74 3.60
C PRO A 509 -3.40 -34.73 3.65
N TYR A 510 -2.68 -34.75 4.79
CA TYR A 510 -1.89 -35.92 5.24
C TYR A 510 -2.68 -37.24 5.16
N ALA A 511 -4.02 -37.18 5.04
CA ALA A 511 -4.92 -38.32 4.93
C ALA A 511 -5.05 -38.97 3.54
N ARG A 512 -4.61 -38.35 2.41
CA ARG A 512 -4.74 -39.02 1.08
C ARG A 512 -3.63 -40.04 0.82
N LEU A 513 -2.41 -39.83 1.34
CA LEU A 513 -1.33 -40.80 1.24
C LEU A 513 -1.61 -42.08 2.06
N GLY A 514 -2.39 -41.98 3.14
CA GLY A 514 -2.83 -43.15 3.91
C GLY A 514 -3.82 -44.07 3.18
N ARG A 515 -4.63 -43.56 2.25
CA ARG A 515 -5.61 -44.38 1.51
C ARG A 515 -4.98 -45.31 0.48
N HIS A 516 -3.83 -44.95 -0.09
CA HIS A 516 -3.09 -45.84 -0.99
C HIS A 516 -2.35 -46.97 -0.25
N HIS A 517 -2.29 -46.93 1.08
CA HIS A 517 -1.60 -47.92 1.92
C HIS A 517 -2.53 -48.66 2.90
N GLY A 518 -3.86 -48.63 2.71
CA GLY A 518 -4.78 -49.52 3.41
C GLY A 518 -4.92 -49.30 4.92
N ALA A 519 -4.39 -48.21 5.49
CA ALA A 519 -4.49 -47.95 6.93
C ALA A 519 -5.69 -47.05 7.25
N ALA A 520 -6.65 -47.58 8.01
CA ALA A 520 -7.61 -46.78 8.76
C ALA A 520 -6.84 -46.04 9.87
N VAL A 521 -6.21 -44.92 9.50
CA VAL A 521 -5.42 -43.94 10.30
C VAL A 521 -4.89 -44.50 11.64
N PRO A 522 -3.57 -44.72 11.78
CA PRO A 522 -2.61 -43.60 11.75
C PRO A 522 -1.30 -43.98 11.03
N LEU A 523 -0.45 -43.02 10.65
CA LEU A 523 1.00 -43.12 10.89
C LEU A 523 1.76 -41.88 10.44
N TYR A 524 2.41 -41.32 11.46
CA TYR A 524 3.69 -40.64 11.46
C TYR A 524 4.75 -41.69 11.09
N ASP A 525 5.54 -41.49 10.03
CA ASP A 525 6.68 -42.36 9.71
C ASP A 525 7.98 -41.92 10.40
N GLY A 526 7.92 -40.92 11.30
CA GLY A 526 9.10 -40.47 12.05
C GLY A 526 10.15 -39.75 11.20
N VAL A 527 9.94 -39.58 9.89
CA VAL A 527 10.81 -38.81 9.02
C VAL A 527 10.10 -37.51 8.69
N GLY A 528 10.18 -36.55 9.62
CA GLY A 528 9.50 -35.25 9.58
C GLY A 528 9.81 -34.40 8.35
N GLY A 529 9.16 -34.71 7.23
CA GLY A 529 9.16 -33.94 6.00
C GLY A 529 7.76 -33.44 5.67
N TYR A 530 7.59 -32.12 5.65
CA TYR A 530 6.39 -31.49 5.09
C TYR A 530 6.32 -31.78 3.57
N ALA A 531 5.51 -32.75 3.16
CA ALA A 531 5.38 -33.09 1.74
C ALA A 531 4.38 -32.15 1.03
N TYR A 532 4.90 -31.05 0.47
CA TYR A 532 4.29 -30.43 -0.71
C TYR A 532 4.80 -31.22 -1.93
N THR A 533 4.06 -32.22 -2.38
CA THR A 533 4.42 -32.93 -3.62
C THR A 533 4.09 -32.04 -4.80
N SER A 534 5.08 -31.34 -5.33
CA SER A 534 5.02 -30.58 -6.59
C SER A 534 4.67 -31.43 -7.83
N ARG A 535 4.52 -32.76 -7.65
CA ARG A 535 4.17 -33.74 -8.69
C ARG A 535 2.66 -33.87 -8.95
N ALA A 536 1.78 -33.34 -8.09
CA ALA A 536 0.37 -33.14 -8.45
C ALA A 536 0.29 -31.88 -9.33
N GLY A 537 0.48 -32.06 -10.64
CA GLY A 537 0.81 -30.97 -11.56
C GLY A 537 -0.17 -29.80 -11.56
N ARG A 538 0.39 -28.57 -11.48
CA ARG A 538 -0.03 -27.30 -12.13
C ARG A 538 -1.52 -26.89 -12.13
N ARG A 539 -2.44 -27.56 -11.42
CA ARG A 539 -3.90 -27.39 -11.64
C ARG A 539 -4.71 -26.94 -10.42
N ASP A 540 -4.11 -26.81 -9.24
CA ASP A 540 -4.85 -26.43 -8.05
C ASP A 540 -5.16 -24.92 -8.02
N PHE A 541 -4.23 -24.06 -8.36
CA PHE A 541 -4.46 -22.61 -8.39
C PHE A 541 -4.63 -22.09 -9.81
N ALA A 542 -5.57 -21.17 -10.01
CA ALA A 542 -5.72 -20.43 -11.25
C ALA A 542 -6.05 -18.97 -10.96
N TRP A 543 -5.58 -18.07 -11.81
CA TRP A 543 -6.10 -16.71 -11.85
C TRP A 543 -7.36 -16.70 -12.74
N GLU A 544 -8.46 -16.18 -12.22
CA GLU A 544 -9.72 -16.02 -12.94
C GLU A 544 -10.09 -14.55 -13.03
N CYS A 545 -10.65 -14.16 -14.19
CA CYS A 545 -11.18 -12.82 -14.41
C CYS A 545 -12.60 -12.76 -13.85
N MET A 546 -12.79 -11.92 -12.84
CA MET A 546 -14.09 -11.62 -12.24
C MET A 546 -14.53 -10.21 -12.68
N GLU A 547 -15.81 -9.90 -12.52
CA GLU A 547 -16.40 -8.58 -12.86
C GLU A 547 -15.67 -7.40 -12.19
N HIS A 548 -15.05 -7.64 -11.02
CA HIS A 548 -14.27 -6.65 -10.27
C HIS A 548 -12.74 -6.90 -10.32
N GLY A 549 -12.23 -7.60 -11.34
CA GLY A 549 -10.79 -7.77 -11.60
C GLY A 549 -10.27 -9.21 -11.60
N VAL A 550 -8.94 -9.38 -11.67
CA VAL A 550 -8.28 -10.70 -11.64
C VAL A 550 -8.17 -11.21 -10.20
N ARG A 551 -8.65 -12.43 -9.90
CA ARG A 551 -8.56 -13.06 -8.56
C ARG A 551 -7.94 -14.45 -8.63
N LEU A 552 -7.23 -14.85 -7.57
CA LEU A 552 -6.65 -16.19 -7.42
C LEU A 552 -7.72 -17.13 -6.83
N VAL A 553 -7.97 -18.26 -7.48
CA VAL A 553 -8.96 -19.27 -7.04
C VAL A 553 -8.32 -20.65 -6.91
N TRP A 554 -8.86 -21.48 -6.01
CA TRP A 554 -8.53 -22.90 -5.90
C TRP A 554 -9.54 -23.73 -6.70
N ARG A 555 -9.08 -24.46 -7.72
CA ARG A 555 -9.91 -25.24 -8.66
C ARG A 555 -10.28 -26.66 -8.17
N ASN A 556 -9.64 -27.18 -7.14
CA ASN A 556 -9.75 -28.59 -6.72
C ASN A 556 -10.84 -28.86 -5.67
N GLN A 557 -11.75 -27.91 -5.44
CA GLN A 557 -12.98 -28.18 -4.69
C GLN A 557 -14.17 -27.94 -5.62
N SER A 558 -15.16 -28.82 -5.55
CA SER A 558 -16.41 -28.76 -6.33
C SER A 558 -17.20 -27.44 -6.15
N SER A 559 -16.77 -26.61 -5.21
CA SER A 559 -17.16 -25.22 -5.02
C SER A 559 -15.94 -24.31 -5.22
N ARG A 560 -16.00 -23.37 -6.16
CA ARG A 560 -15.01 -22.29 -6.34
C ARG A 560 -15.07 -21.35 -5.12
N VAL A 561 -14.44 -21.71 -4.02
CA VAL A 561 -14.48 -20.92 -2.79
C VAL A 561 -13.18 -20.13 -2.65
N MET A 562 -13.32 -18.80 -2.70
CA MET A 562 -12.26 -17.87 -2.32
C MET A 562 -12.50 -17.47 -0.87
N PRO A 563 -11.56 -17.72 0.07
CA PRO A 563 -11.69 -17.23 1.42
C PRO A 563 -11.69 -15.70 1.40
N LEU A 564 -12.56 -15.09 2.21
CA LEU A 564 -12.67 -13.63 2.23
C LEU A 564 -11.47 -12.95 2.89
N VAL A 565 -10.83 -13.61 3.85
CA VAL A 565 -9.65 -13.08 4.57
C VAL A 565 -8.36 -13.61 3.95
N GLY A 566 -8.17 -14.93 3.86
CA GLY A 566 -6.95 -15.44 3.24
C GLY A 566 -6.65 -16.92 3.48
N TRP A 567 -5.57 -17.37 2.85
CA TRP A 567 -5.10 -18.76 2.86
C TRP A 567 -3.94 -18.96 3.84
N HIS A 568 -4.09 -19.82 4.85
CA HIS A 568 -2.97 -20.22 5.72
C HIS A 568 -2.26 -21.48 5.20
N ALA A 569 -0.97 -21.35 4.93
CA ALA A 569 -0.02 -22.43 4.73
C ALA A 569 0.83 -22.64 6.00
N ASN A 570 1.68 -23.66 6.06
CA ASN A 570 2.59 -23.86 7.19
C ASN A 570 4.04 -23.56 6.79
N GLY A 571 4.67 -22.58 7.44
CA GLY A 571 6.12 -22.39 7.43
C GLY A 571 6.76 -22.36 6.02
N GLY A 572 7.79 -23.20 5.80
CA GLY A 572 8.54 -23.28 4.54
C GLY A 572 7.71 -23.67 3.31
N VAL A 573 6.57 -24.36 3.51
CA VAL A 573 5.62 -24.70 2.43
C VAL A 573 4.89 -23.45 1.94
N GLY A 574 4.58 -22.50 2.84
CA GLY A 574 3.99 -21.21 2.46
C GLY A 574 4.87 -20.41 1.51
N ARG A 575 6.19 -20.37 1.75
CA ARG A 575 7.15 -19.71 0.83
C ARG A 575 7.19 -20.36 -0.55
N ARG A 576 7.10 -21.69 -0.61
CA ARG A 576 7.13 -22.42 -1.87
C ARG A 576 5.83 -22.25 -2.66
N ILE A 577 4.67 -22.31 -1.99
CA ILE A 577 3.37 -22.02 -2.60
C ILE A 577 3.32 -20.56 -3.08
N LEU A 578 3.84 -19.62 -2.29
CA LEU A 578 3.99 -18.21 -2.69
C LEU A 578 4.80 -18.08 -3.97
N ALA A 579 5.98 -18.70 -4.03
CA ALA A 579 6.84 -18.67 -5.21
C ALA A 579 6.13 -19.28 -6.44
N ASP A 580 5.44 -20.41 -6.25
CA ASP A 580 4.67 -21.07 -7.31
C ASP A 580 3.51 -20.17 -7.79
N VAL A 581 2.76 -19.53 -6.88
CA VAL A 581 1.67 -18.59 -7.20
C VAL A 581 2.18 -17.33 -7.90
N GLU A 582 3.30 -16.77 -7.45
CA GLU A 582 3.95 -15.61 -8.09
C GLU A 582 4.44 -15.94 -9.51
N SER A 583 4.77 -17.20 -9.78
CA SER A 583 5.16 -17.68 -11.12
C SER A 583 3.97 -17.91 -12.07
N LEU A 584 2.73 -17.91 -11.57
CA LEU A 584 1.55 -18.12 -12.43
C LEU A 584 1.33 -16.91 -13.35
N PRO A 585 1.17 -17.11 -14.66
CA PRO A 585 0.85 -16.03 -15.59
C PRO A 585 -0.51 -15.42 -15.24
N LYS A 586 -0.54 -14.10 -15.01
CA LYS A 586 -1.79 -13.37 -14.79
C LYS A 586 -2.55 -13.23 -16.12
N PRO A 587 -3.84 -13.60 -16.20
CA PRO A 587 -4.64 -13.43 -17.39
C PRO A 587 -4.84 -11.94 -17.68
N LYS A 588 -4.81 -11.57 -18.96
CA LYS A 588 -5.28 -10.28 -19.42
C LYS A 588 -6.81 -10.32 -19.40
N CYS A 589 -7.46 -9.64 -18.46
CA CYS A 589 -8.91 -9.64 -18.43
C CYS A 589 -9.48 -8.81 -19.59
N PRO A 590 -10.41 -9.38 -20.38
CA PRO A 590 -10.98 -8.71 -21.54
C PRO A 590 -12.06 -7.68 -21.18
N PHE A 591 -12.36 -7.46 -19.89
CA PHE A 591 -13.36 -6.49 -19.45
C PHE A 591 -12.87 -5.05 -19.74
N LYS A 592 -13.11 -4.61 -20.99
CA LYS A 592 -13.26 -3.20 -21.31
C LYS A 592 -14.61 -2.79 -20.73
N HIS A 593 -14.59 -1.89 -19.74
CA HIS A 593 -15.79 -1.21 -19.30
C HIS A 593 -16.39 -0.50 -20.51
N HIS A 594 -17.56 -0.96 -20.95
CA HIS A 594 -18.42 -0.24 -21.88
C HIS A 594 -19.16 0.87 -21.14
#